data_AF-A0A965VS14-F1
#
_entry.id   AF-A0A965VS14-F1
#
_cell.length_a   1.000
_cell.length_b   1.000
_cell.length_c   1.000
_cell.angle_alpha   90.00
_cell.angle_beta   90.00
_cell.angle_gamma   90.00
#
_symmetry.space_group_name_H-M   'P 1'
#
loop_
_entity.id
_entity.type
_entity.pdbx_description
1 polymer ?
#
loop_
_entity_poly.entity_id
_entity_poly.type
_entity_poly.pdbx_seq_one_letter_code
_entity_poly.pdbx_strand_id
1 'polypeptide(L)' 'MRNLILVGPMGSGKSAVGRQLARALRRPFIDCDSELEKRTGVDIPLI' A
#
# COMPACT_ATOMS: atom_id res chain seq x y z
N MET A 1 -8.88 -2.63 16.82
CA MET A 1 -9.07 -2.32 15.37
C MET A 1 -8.23 -3.30 14.55
N ARG A 2 -8.74 -3.81 13.41
CA ARG A 2 -8.04 -4.82 12.60
C ARG A 2 -7.60 -4.25 11.26
N ASN A 3 -6.37 -4.51 10.84
CA ASN A 3 -5.83 -4.06 9.56
C ASN A 3 -6.25 -5.00 8.43
N LEU A 4 -6.50 -4.43 7.25
CA LEU A 4 -6.71 -5.16 6.00
C LEU A 4 -5.42 -5.06 5.20
N ILE A 5 -4.78 -6.20 4.94
CA ILE A 5 -3.49 -6.27 4.24
C ILE A 5 -3.73 -6.88 2.87
N LEU A 6 -3.30 -6.20 1.81
CA LEU A 6 -3.35 -6.71 0.44
C LEU A 6 -2.00 -7.30 0.07
N VAL A 7 -1.96 -8.58 -0.29
CA VAL A 7 -0.74 -9.34 -0.63
C VAL A 7 -0.83 -9.86 -2.06
N GLY A 8 0.29 -9.88 -2.78
CA GLY A 8 0.38 -10.33 -4.17
C GLY A 8 1.58 -9.71 -4.92
N PRO A 9 1.90 -10.17 -6.13
CA PRO A 9 3.06 -9.70 -6.88
C PRO A 9 2.95 -8.23 -7.32
N MET A 10 4.07 -7.60 -7.69
CA MET A 10 4.07 -6.25 -8.27
C MET A 10 3.18 -6.23 -9.53
N GLY A 11 2.45 -5.13 -9.75
CA GLY A 11 1.53 -5.01 -10.88
C GLY A 11 0.17 -5.72 -10.73
N SER A 12 -0.06 -6.51 -9.67
CA SER A 12 -1.34 -7.23 -9.46
C SER A 12 -2.53 -6.34 -9.05
N GLY A 13 -2.40 -5.01 -9.11
CA GLY A 13 -3.48 -4.05 -8.84
C GLY A 13 -3.74 -3.73 -7.36
N LYS A 14 -2.90 -4.18 -6.42
CA LYS A 14 -3.10 -4.00 -4.97
C LYS A 14 -3.32 -2.54 -4.56
N SER A 15 -2.49 -1.61 -5.03
CA SER A 15 -2.64 -0.19 -4.68
C SER A 15 -3.86 0.46 -5.34
N ALA A 16 -4.36 -0.07 -6.46
CA ALA A 16 -5.60 0.42 -7.07
C ALA A 16 -6.82 -0.03 -6.27
N VAL A 17 -6.93 -1.35 -6.01
CA VAL A 17 -8.02 -1.92 -5.21
C VAL A 17 -8.00 -1.39 -3.78
N GLY A 18 -6.83 -1.28 -3.16
CA GLY A 18 -6.67 -0.78 -1.80
C GLY A 18 -7.15 0.65 -1.62
N ARG A 19 -6.89 1.54 -2.59
CA ARG A 19 -7.41 2.91 -2.56
C ARG A 19 -8.93 2.96 -2.66
N GLN A 20 -9.53 2.13 -3.51
CA GLN A 20 -11.00 2.04 -3.60
C GLN A 20 -11.62 1.46 -2.32
N LEU A 21 -11.03 0.39 -1.78
CA LEU A 21 -11.48 -0.26 -0.55
C LEU A 21 -11.39 0.67 0.67
N ALA A 22 -10.29 1.41 0.81
CA ALA A 22 -10.09 2.39 1.87
C ALA A 22 -11.15 3.50 1.83
N ARG A 23 -11.47 4.02 0.63
CA ARG A 23 -12.54 5.00 0.43
C ARG A 23 -13.91 4.43 0.83
N ALA A 24 -14.24 3.22 0.36
CA ALA A 24 -15.50 2.56 0.66
C ALA A 24 -15.69 2.31 2.17
N LEU A 25 -14.61 1.92 2.86
CA LEU A 25 -14.63 1.65 4.30
C LEU A 25 -14.39 2.89 5.17
N ARG A 26 -14.16 4.07 4.57
CA ARG A 26 -13.76 5.31 5.27
C ARG A 26 -12.55 5.11 6.18
N ARG A 27 -11.54 4.39 5.68
CA ARG A 27 -10.29 4.10 6.40
C ARG A 27 -9.10 4.74 5.69
N PRO A 28 -8.01 5.01 6.43
CA PRO A 28 -6.74 5.39 5.81
C PRO A 28 -6.25 4.30 4.86
N PHE A 29 -5.68 4.72 3.73
CA PHE A 29 -4.89 3.86 2.87
C PHE A 29 -3.40 4.11 3.16
N ILE A 30 -2.63 3.04 3.32
CA ILE A 30 -1.18 3.09 3.51
C ILE A 30 -0.57 2.22 2.41
N ASP A 31 0.31 2.81 1.61
CA ASP A 31 1.19 2.05 0.72
C ASP A 31 2.48 1.74 1.49
N CYS A 32 2.80 0.46 1.63
CA CYS A 32 3.92 0.02 2.45
C CYS A 32 5.26 0.46 1.85
N ASP A 33 5.36 0.43 0.53
CA ASP A 33 6.59 0.75 -0.18
C ASP A 33 6.91 2.25 0.03
N SER A 34 5.93 3.12 -0.23
CA SER A 34 6.08 4.57 0.00
C SER A 34 6.31 4.95 1.47
N GLU A 35 5.77 4.20 2.43
CA GLU A 35 6.01 4.45 3.85
C GLU A 35 7.42 4.06 4.27
N LEU A 36 7.97 2.98 3.71
CA LEU A 36 9.36 2.58 3.93
C LEU A 36 10.33 3.60 3.33
N GLU A 37 10.10 4.07 2.11
CA GLU A 37 10.92 5.09 1.46
C GLU A 37 10.97 6.38 2.28
N LYS A 38 9.81 6.86 2.76
CA LYS A 38 9.74 8.06 3.61
C LYS A 38 10.50 7.92 4.92
N ARG A 39 10.50 6.72 5.52
CA ARG A 39 11.18 6.46 6.81
C ARG A 39 12.67 6.28 6.67
N THR A 40 13.11 5.69 5.57
CA THR A 40 14.51 5.32 5.35
C THR A 40 15.28 6.35 4.53
N GLY A 41 14.58 7.16 3.73
CA GLY A 41 15.18 8.05 2.75
C GLY A 41 15.79 7.32 1.54
N VAL A 42 15.50 6.03 1.39
CA VAL A 42 16.02 5.17 0.32
C VAL A 42 14.86 4.66 -0.52
N ASP A 43 14.95 4.84 -1.83
CA ASP A 43 13.97 4.31 -2.78
C ASP A 43 14.00 2.77 -2.79
N ILE A 44 12.82 2.15 -2.95
CA ILE A 44 12.75 0.70 -3.13
C ILE A 44 13.11 0.40 -4.59
N PRO A 45 14.19 -0.35 -4.87
CA PRO A 45 14.61 -0.62 -6.24
C PRO A 45 13.52 -1.39 -6.98
N LEU A 46 13.20 -0.96 -8.22
CA LEU A 46 12.55 -1.86 -9.17
C LEU A 46 13.55 -2.97 -9.50
N ILE A 47 13.25 -4.20 -9.08
CA ILE A 47 13.97 -5.41 -9.48
C ILE A 47 13.27 -6.02 -10.70
#